data_AF-A0A7W8FMK0-F1
#
_entry.id   AF-A0A7W8FMK0-F1
#
_cell.length_a   1.000
_cell.length_b   1.000
_cell.length_c   1.000
_cell.angle_alpha   90.00
_cell.angle_beta   90.00
_cell.angle_gamma   90.00
#
_symmetry.space_group_name_H-M   'P 1'
#
loop_
_entity.id
_entity.type
_entity.pdbx_description
1 polymer ?
#
loop_
_entity_poly.entity_id
_entity_poly.type
_entity_poly.pdbx_seq_one_letter_code
_entity_poly.pdbx_strand_id
1 'polypeptide(L)'
;MNVAYLYQRLGIVIEDIYFVEPNPDPGEEGPERGVRVEVRHIENHPLSGSRYSAYPISIGTAIWRADLLGSVAAGPGARDRMHYHPLMADDEPGDRQFEPAIKADPLGWIATQIEQVEEIVAAKVPDVTAYRHDLAEIRRQAPLIVGSIEQMMEQVHRMELAEEPG
;
A
#
# COMPACT_ATOMS: atom_id res chain seq x y z
N MET A 1 -7.28 7.76 -7.19
CA MET A 1 -8.33 7.36 -6.21
C MET A 1 -7.64 6.71 -5.03
N ASN A 2 -8.03 7.10 -3.82
CA ASN A 2 -7.45 6.56 -2.59
C ASN A 2 -8.54 5.90 -1.74
N VAL A 3 -8.24 4.73 -1.19
CA VAL A 3 -9.02 4.04 -0.17
C VAL A 3 -8.12 3.86 1.04
N ALA A 4 -8.61 4.20 2.23
CA ALA A 4 -7.86 4.01 3.46
C ALA A 4 -8.71 3.29 4.52
N TYR A 5 -8.13 2.24 5.11
CA TYR A 5 -8.63 1.58 6.30
C TYR A 5 -7.86 2.11 7.49
N LEU A 6 -8.51 2.92 8.33
CA LEU A 6 -7.88 3.58 9.47
C LEU A 6 -8.23 2.86 10.77
N TYR A 7 -7.21 2.54 11.56
CA TYR A 7 -7.33 1.99 12.90
C TYR A 7 -6.78 3.00 13.92
N GLN A 8 -6.50 2.59 15.16
CA GLN A 8 -6.13 3.55 16.20
C GLN A 8 -4.74 4.17 15.99
N ARG A 9 -3.81 3.38 15.45
CA ARG A 9 -2.37 3.67 15.31
C ARG A 9 -1.80 3.21 13.97
N LEU A 10 -2.47 2.28 13.29
CA LEU A 10 -2.09 1.81 11.96
C LEU A 10 -3.18 2.11 10.93
N GLY A 11 -2.78 2.19 9.67
CA GLY A 11 -3.68 2.28 8.54
C GLY A 11 -3.17 1.46 7.36
N ILE A 12 -4.10 0.99 6.53
CA ILE A 12 -3.80 0.43 5.21
C ILE A 12 -4.26 1.46 4.18
N VAL A 13 -3.36 1.91 3.32
CA VAL A 13 -3.65 2.86 2.23
C VAL A 13 -3.53 2.13 0.91
N ILE A 14 -4.52 2.33 0.05
CA ILE A 14 -4.60 1.75 -1.29
C ILE A 14 -4.80 2.90 -2.25
N GLU A 15 -3.92 3.02 -3.25
CA GLU A 15 -3.91 4.12 -4.21
C GLU A 15 -3.66 3.57 -5.62
N ASP A 16 -4.41 4.04 -6.62
CA ASP A 16 -4.01 3.85 -8.01
C ASP A 16 -2.94 4.86 -8.38
N ILE A 17 -1.95 4.39 -9.13
CA ILE A 17 -0.77 5.19 -9.46
C ILE A 17 -0.41 5.03 -10.93
N TYR A 18 -0.08 6.14 -11.58
CA TYR A 18 0.70 6.21 -12.81
C TYR A 18 2.04 6.84 -12.46
N PHE A 19 3.13 6.14 -12.78
CA PHE A 19 4.47 6.53 -12.37
C PHE A 19 5.45 6.45 -13.55
N VAL A 20 6.36 7.41 -13.62
CA VAL A 20 7.48 7.42 -14.56
C VAL A 20 8.75 7.58 -13.76
N GLU A 21 9.60 6.55 -13.77
CA GLU A 21 10.93 6.64 -13.17
C GLU A 21 11.81 7.54 -14.07
N PRO A 22 12.30 8.68 -13.56
CA PRO A 22 13.17 9.56 -14.35
C PRO A 22 14.52 8.92 -14.71
N ASN A 23 15.04 8.02 -13.88
CA ASN A 23 16.33 7.34 -14.12
C ASN A 23 16.17 5.81 -13.99
N PRO A 24 15.51 5.15 -14.96
CA PRO A 24 15.21 3.73 -14.86
C PRO A 24 16.46 2.88 -15.00
N ASP A 25 16.49 1.76 -14.30
CA ASP A 25 17.46 0.70 -14.60
C ASP A 25 17.18 0.10 -15.99
N PRO A 26 18.20 -0.48 -16.67
CA PRO A 26 18.01 -1.09 -17.97
C PRO A 26 16.91 -2.17 -17.95
N GLY A 27 15.93 -2.06 -18.83
CA GLY A 27 14.74 -2.92 -18.87
C GLY A 27 13.57 -2.44 -18.00
N GLU A 28 13.76 -1.35 -17.24
CA GLU A 28 12.74 -0.68 -16.43
C GLU A 28 12.21 0.62 -17.05
N GLU A 29 12.48 0.84 -18.33
CA GLU A 29 12.12 2.09 -18.99
C GLU A 29 10.61 2.23 -19.21
N GLY A 30 10.16 3.48 -19.16
CA GLY A 30 8.81 3.88 -19.53
C GLY A 30 7.85 3.99 -18.35
N PRO A 31 6.61 4.40 -18.62
CA PRO A 31 5.61 4.54 -17.59
C PRO A 31 5.13 3.20 -17.07
N GLU A 32 4.74 3.20 -15.80
CA GLU A 32 4.13 2.10 -15.07
C GLU A 32 2.79 2.54 -14.51
N ARG A 33 1.86 1.60 -14.38
CA ARG A 33 0.58 1.86 -13.71
C ARG A 33 0.12 0.67 -12.89
N GLY A 34 -0.70 0.92 -11.88
CA GLY A 34 -1.27 -0.14 -11.06
C GLY A 34 -1.78 0.38 -9.73
N VAL A 35 -1.65 -0.47 -8.71
CA VAL A 35 -2.13 -0.18 -7.36
C VAL A 35 -0.97 -0.26 -6.36
N ARG A 36 -0.84 0.77 -5.54
CA ARG A 36 0.06 0.82 -4.39
C ARG A 36 -0.70 0.49 -3.12
N VAL A 37 -0.10 -0.35 -2.28
CA VAL A 37 -0.64 -0.75 -0.97
C VAL A 37 0.39 -0.45 0.09
N GLU A 38 0.02 0.31 1.12
CA GLU A 38 0.93 0.70 2.19
C GLU A 38 0.36 0.36 3.57
N VAL A 39 1.23 -0.09 4.47
CA VAL A 39 0.98 -0.06 5.91
C VAL A 39 1.59 1.24 6.44
N ARG A 40 0.79 2.07 7.12
CA ARG A 40 1.23 3.38 7.62
C ARG A 40 0.86 3.58 9.08
N HIS A 41 1.62 4.42 9.79
CA HIS A 41 1.21 4.91 11.09
C HIS A 41 0.04 5.89 10.96
N ILE A 42 -0.81 5.95 11.99
CA ILE A 42 -1.84 6.97 12.14
C ILE A 42 -1.45 7.88 13.28
N GLU A 43 -1.42 9.17 12.97
CA GLU A 43 -1.10 10.22 13.91
C GLU A 43 -2.39 10.87 14.42
N ASN A 44 -2.58 10.77 15.74
CA ASN A 44 -3.66 11.44 16.43
C ASN A 44 -3.15 12.77 16.98
N HIS A 45 -3.76 13.87 16.54
CA HIS A 45 -3.38 15.21 16.96
C HIS A 45 -4.15 15.65 18.21
N PRO A 46 -3.57 16.52 19.05
CA PRO A 46 -4.32 17.17 20.12
C PRO A 46 -5.55 17.90 19.58
N LEU A 47 -6.61 18.00 20.39
CA LEU A 47 -7.78 18.83 20.08
C LEU A 47 -7.35 20.26 19.80
N SER A 48 -7.56 20.72 18.57
CA SER A 48 -7.48 22.13 18.22
C SER A 48 -8.88 22.74 18.38
N GLY A 49 -9.19 23.21 19.59
CA GLY A 49 -10.41 23.97 19.87
C GLY A 49 -11.24 23.44 21.05
N SER A 50 -12.57 23.53 20.92
CA SER A 50 -13.48 23.15 22.01
C SER A 50 -13.58 21.63 22.15
N ARG A 51 -14.20 21.16 23.24
CA ARG A 51 -14.50 19.73 23.45
C ARG A 51 -15.41 19.11 22.37
N TYR A 52 -16.02 19.92 21.51
CA TYR A 52 -16.88 19.48 20.41
C TYR A 52 -16.17 19.52 19.06
N SER A 53 -14.91 19.99 19.01
CA SER A 53 -14.13 19.99 17.77
C SER A 53 -13.88 18.57 17.31
N ALA A 54 -13.90 18.36 15.99
CA ALA A 54 -13.41 17.12 15.41
C ALA A 54 -11.90 16.98 15.69
N TYR A 55 -11.46 15.74 15.92
CA TYR A 55 -10.04 15.44 16.01
C TYR A 55 -9.45 15.31 14.60
N PRO A 56 -8.35 16.02 14.28
CA PRO A 56 -7.63 15.74 13.05
C PRO A 56 -6.96 14.36 13.15
N ILE A 57 -7.17 13.55 12.11
CA ILE A 57 -6.51 12.26 11.93
C ILE A 57 -5.60 12.40 10.72
N SER A 58 -4.32 12.09 10.90
CA SER A 58 -3.33 12.13 9.81
C SER A 58 -2.80 10.74 9.54
N ILE A 59 -2.66 10.43 8.25
CA ILE A 59 -1.90 9.27 7.79
C ILE A 59 -0.42 9.68 7.86
N GLY A 60 0.32 9.08 8.78
CA GLY A 60 1.72 9.35 9.06
C GLY A 60 2.64 8.45 8.24
N THR A 61 3.81 8.13 8.80
CA THR A 61 4.91 7.47 8.08
C THR A 61 4.59 6.06 7.58
N ALA A 62 5.12 5.71 6.41
CA ALA A 62 5.05 4.36 5.85
C ALA A 62 5.94 3.36 6.61
N ILE A 63 5.41 2.17 6.83
CA ILE A 63 6.09 1.04 7.48
C ILE A 63 6.55 0.03 6.41
N TRP A 64 5.69 -0.19 5.43
CA TRP A 64 5.81 -1.19 4.38
C TRP A 64 5.00 -0.77 3.17
N ARG A 65 5.44 -1.17 1.97
CA ARG A 65 4.77 -0.86 0.71
C ARG A 65 4.83 -2.04 -0.25
N ALA A 66 3.76 -2.31 -0.97
CA ALA A 66 3.75 -3.12 -2.18
C ALA A 66 3.23 -2.32 -3.36
N ASP A 67 3.85 -2.55 -4.52
CA ASP A 67 3.56 -1.92 -5.78
C ASP A 67 3.10 -3.00 -6.75
N LEU A 68 1.78 -3.11 -6.95
CA LEU A 68 1.13 -4.05 -7.85
C LEU A 68 1.02 -3.46 -9.26
N LEU A 69 2.19 -3.23 -9.87
CA LEU A 69 2.31 -2.46 -11.11
C LEU A 69 2.56 -3.34 -12.34
N GLY A 70 2.21 -2.77 -13.49
CA GLY A 70 2.58 -3.26 -14.81
C GLY A 70 3.11 -2.12 -15.68
N SER A 71 4.01 -2.45 -16.61
CA SER A 71 4.47 -1.49 -17.61
C SER A 71 3.33 -1.12 -18.54
N VAL A 72 3.23 0.16 -18.88
CA VAL A 72 2.20 0.65 -19.82
C VAL A 72 2.38 0.03 -21.21
N ALA A 73 3.63 -0.20 -21.62
CA ALA A 73 3.96 -0.79 -22.91
C ALA A 73 3.48 -2.24 -23.07
N ALA A 74 3.43 -3.02 -21.99
CA ALA A 74 2.92 -4.39 -21.99
C ALA A 74 1.38 -4.47 -22.02
N GLY A 75 0.70 -3.33 -21.84
CA GLY A 75 -0.75 -3.20 -21.89
C GLY A 75 -1.47 -3.38 -20.56
N PRO A 76 -2.80 -3.15 -20.51
CA PRO A 76 -3.56 -3.20 -19.27
C PRO A 76 -3.49 -4.57 -18.59
N GLY A 77 -3.27 -4.58 -17.26
CA GLY A 77 -3.16 -5.80 -16.47
C GLY A 77 -1.80 -6.51 -16.54
N ALA A 78 -0.79 -5.89 -17.16
CA ALA A 78 0.59 -6.35 -17.04
C ALA A 78 1.01 -6.45 -15.57
N ARG A 79 1.94 -7.38 -15.28
CA ARG A 79 2.42 -7.70 -13.93
C ARG A 79 3.95 -7.76 -13.86
N ASP A 80 4.60 -7.23 -14.88
CA ASP A 80 6.04 -7.28 -15.07
C ASP A 80 6.81 -6.38 -14.08
N ARG A 81 6.13 -5.43 -13.44
CA ARG A 81 6.69 -4.45 -12.49
C ARG A 81 6.34 -4.70 -11.02
N MET A 82 5.63 -5.78 -10.71
CA MET A 82 5.20 -6.02 -9.32
C MET A 82 6.39 -6.30 -8.39
N HIS A 83 6.42 -5.57 -7.27
CA HIS A 83 7.45 -5.68 -6.24
C HIS A 83 6.91 -5.17 -4.89
N TYR A 84 7.72 -5.31 -3.84
CA TYR A 84 7.43 -4.71 -2.55
C TYR A 84 8.70 -4.21 -1.86
N HIS A 85 8.49 -3.37 -0.85
CA HIS A 85 9.52 -2.77 -0.03
C HIS A 85 9.30 -3.21 1.41
N PRO A 86 10.10 -4.17 1.92
CA PRO A 86 10.00 -4.62 3.32
C PRO A 86 10.42 -3.52 4.30
N LEU A 87 11.19 -2.53 3.83
CA LEU A 87 11.69 -1.43 4.63
C LEU A 87 11.28 -0.10 3.99
N MET A 88 10.72 0.78 4.82
CA MET A 88 10.56 2.21 4.57
C MET A 88 11.39 2.97 5.62
N ALA A 89 12.05 4.06 5.23
CA ALA A 89 12.79 4.94 6.12
C ALA A 89 12.50 6.39 5.72
N ASP A 90 12.02 7.21 6.67
CA ASP A 90 11.63 8.61 6.41
C ASP A 90 10.68 8.77 5.21
N ASP A 91 9.70 7.86 5.09
CA ASP A 91 8.75 7.73 3.96
C ASP A 91 9.37 7.33 2.61
N GLU A 92 10.67 7.13 2.55
CA GLU A 92 11.36 6.66 1.35
C GLU A 92 11.40 5.11 1.31
N PRO A 93 11.11 4.50 0.16
CA PRO A 93 11.24 3.06 -0.02
C PRO A 93 12.71 2.62 -0.02
N GLY A 94 13.00 1.54 0.71
CA GLY A 94 14.28 0.83 0.60
C GLY A 94 14.34 -0.06 -0.65
N ASP A 95 15.24 -1.05 -0.65
CA ASP A 95 15.43 -1.95 -1.79
C ASP A 95 14.15 -2.70 -2.18
N ARG A 96 13.93 -2.79 -3.50
CA ARG A 96 12.83 -3.58 -4.08
C ARG A 96 13.07 -5.06 -3.86
N GLN A 97 12.02 -5.77 -3.48
CA GLN A 97 11.99 -7.22 -3.43
C GLN A 97 11.03 -7.74 -4.49
N PHE A 98 11.51 -8.70 -5.28
CA PHE A 98 10.76 -9.33 -6.35
C PHE A 98 10.52 -10.79 -6.00
N GLU A 99 9.24 -11.16 -5.89
CA GLU A 99 8.85 -12.54 -5.64
C GLU A 99 8.07 -13.11 -6.83
N PRO A 100 8.31 -14.37 -7.23
CA PRO A 100 7.47 -15.02 -8.23
C PRO A 100 5.99 -15.09 -7.78
N ALA A 101 5.73 -15.18 -6.47
CA ALA A 101 4.40 -15.29 -5.90
C ALA A 101 3.54 -14.04 -6.15
N ILE A 102 4.08 -12.82 -5.96
CA ILE A 102 3.33 -11.59 -6.19
C ILE A 102 2.86 -11.47 -7.64
N LYS A 103 3.64 -11.96 -8.62
CA LYS A 103 3.24 -11.94 -10.04
C LYS A 103 2.20 -13.01 -10.38
N ALA A 104 2.36 -14.21 -9.80
CA ALA A 104 1.48 -15.35 -10.05
C ALA A 104 0.07 -15.12 -9.51
N ASP A 105 -0.03 -14.69 -8.25
CA ASP A 105 -1.29 -14.40 -7.55
C ASP A 105 -1.12 -13.16 -6.65
N PRO A 106 -1.27 -11.95 -7.21
CA PRO A 106 -1.06 -10.71 -6.46
C PRO A 106 -2.00 -10.59 -5.26
N LEU A 107 -3.26 -11.01 -5.41
CA LEU A 107 -4.28 -10.87 -4.36
C LEU A 107 -4.09 -11.90 -3.25
N GLY A 108 -3.80 -13.17 -3.59
CA GLY A 108 -3.45 -14.19 -2.61
C GLY A 108 -2.14 -13.87 -1.87
N TRP A 109 -1.16 -13.30 -2.57
CA TRP A 109 0.08 -12.82 -1.96
C TRP A 109 -0.19 -11.68 -0.97
N ILE A 110 -0.96 -10.64 -1.35
CA ILE A 110 -1.33 -9.56 -0.43
C ILE A 110 -2.12 -10.09 0.77
N ALA A 111 -3.06 -11.02 0.57
CA ALA A 111 -3.81 -11.63 1.67
C ALA A 111 -2.85 -12.27 2.68
N THR A 112 -1.83 -12.97 2.20
CA THR A 112 -0.76 -13.57 3.03
C THR A 112 0.02 -12.50 3.80
N GLN A 113 0.35 -11.36 3.17
CA GLN A 113 1.02 -10.25 3.86
C GLN A 113 0.14 -9.62 4.95
N ILE A 114 -1.16 -9.47 4.71
CA ILE A 114 -2.12 -8.94 5.70
C ILE A 114 -2.25 -9.91 6.89
N GLU A 115 -2.26 -11.22 6.66
CA GLU A 115 -2.23 -12.21 7.73
C GLU A 115 -0.95 -12.09 8.59
N GLN A 116 0.18 -11.79 7.95
CA GLN A 116 1.50 -11.61 8.55
C GLN A 116 1.80 -10.16 8.99
N VAL A 117 0.80 -9.27 9.01
CA VAL A 117 1.01 -7.82 9.26
C VAL A 117 1.73 -7.52 10.59
N GLU A 118 1.60 -8.37 11.59
CA GLU A 118 2.34 -8.23 12.85
C GLU A 118 3.84 -8.41 12.69
N GLU A 119 4.29 -9.32 11.84
CA GLU A 119 5.72 -9.51 11.55
C GLU A 119 6.28 -8.29 10.81
N ILE A 120 5.51 -7.77 9.85
CA ILE A 120 5.82 -6.54 9.11
C ILE A 120 5.99 -5.36 10.08
N VAL A 121 5.03 -5.17 10.99
CA VAL A 121 5.06 -4.06 11.96
C VAL A 121 6.14 -4.28 13.02
N ALA A 122 6.31 -5.50 13.53
CA ALA A 122 7.31 -5.82 14.56
C ALA A 122 8.74 -5.56 14.08
N ALA A 123 9.02 -5.69 12.78
CA ALA A 123 10.32 -5.35 12.21
C ALA A 123 10.65 -3.84 12.28
N LYS A 124 9.67 -2.99 12.62
CA LYS A 124 9.74 -1.52 12.46
C LYS A 124 9.42 -0.73 13.72
N VAL A 125 8.83 -1.37 14.73
CA VAL A 125 8.46 -0.71 15.98
C VAL A 125 9.17 -1.37 17.16
N PRO A 126 9.53 -0.61 18.21
CA PRO A 126 10.22 -1.16 19.37
C PRO A 126 9.34 -2.10 20.21
N ASP A 127 8.02 -1.91 20.18
CA ASP A 127 7.04 -2.75 20.88
C ASP A 127 5.78 -2.93 20.03
N VAL A 128 5.66 -4.10 19.41
CA VAL A 128 4.50 -4.44 18.57
C VAL A 128 3.22 -4.66 19.39
N THR A 129 3.33 -4.94 20.70
CA THR A 129 2.17 -5.22 21.55
C THR A 129 1.27 -3.99 21.73
N ALA A 130 1.84 -2.79 21.59
CA ALA A 130 1.10 -1.52 21.54
C ALA A 130 0.09 -1.44 20.38
N TYR A 131 0.25 -2.27 19.35
CA TYR A 131 -0.57 -2.31 18.13
C TYR A 131 -1.53 -3.50 18.10
N ARG A 132 -1.57 -4.35 19.14
CA ARG A 132 -2.30 -5.63 19.13
C ARG A 132 -3.76 -5.55 18.68
N HIS A 133 -4.46 -4.46 19.01
CA HIS A 133 -5.86 -4.27 18.64
C HIS A 133 -6.00 -3.99 17.14
N ASP A 134 -5.18 -3.08 16.61
CA ASP A 134 -5.16 -2.75 15.19
C ASP A 134 -4.76 -3.95 14.34
N LEU A 135 -3.74 -4.70 14.76
CA LEU A 135 -3.29 -5.90 14.06
C LEU A 135 -4.39 -6.96 13.99
N ALA A 136 -5.15 -7.15 15.07
CA ALA A 136 -6.30 -8.07 15.08
C ALA A 136 -7.41 -7.60 14.13
N GLU A 137 -7.72 -6.30 14.12
CA GLU A 137 -8.75 -5.73 13.25
C GLU A 137 -8.34 -5.75 11.77
N ILE A 138 -7.08 -5.43 11.45
CA ILE A 138 -6.52 -5.53 10.09
C ILE A 138 -6.72 -6.94 9.54
N ARG A 139 -6.31 -7.97 10.30
CA ARG A 139 -6.48 -9.37 9.90
C ARG A 139 -7.96 -9.75 9.75
N ARG A 140 -8.82 -9.32 10.69
CA ARG A 140 -10.26 -9.56 10.63
C ARG A 140 -10.89 -8.95 9.36
N GLN A 141 -10.38 -7.81 8.91
CA GLN A 141 -10.87 -7.09 7.73
C GLN A 141 -10.12 -7.45 6.44
N ALA A 142 -9.22 -8.42 6.46
CA ALA A 142 -8.43 -8.81 5.29
C ALA A 142 -9.28 -9.05 4.02
N PRO A 143 -10.44 -9.75 4.07
CA PRO A 143 -11.26 -9.92 2.87
C PRO A 143 -11.78 -8.59 2.27
N LEU A 144 -12.08 -7.60 3.10
CA LEU A 144 -12.57 -6.29 2.64
C LEU A 144 -11.44 -5.47 2.01
N ILE A 145 -10.27 -5.47 2.67
CA ILE A 145 -9.06 -4.79 2.19
C ILE A 145 -8.65 -5.37 0.83
N VAL A 146 -8.54 -6.70 0.73
CA VAL A 146 -8.19 -7.39 -0.52
C VAL A 146 -9.24 -7.14 -1.60
N GLY A 147 -10.53 -7.16 -1.28
CA GLY A 147 -11.59 -6.83 -2.24
C GLY A 147 -11.51 -5.39 -2.77
N SER A 148 -11.06 -4.44 -1.95
CA SER A 148 -10.83 -3.06 -2.40
C SER A 148 -9.64 -2.94 -3.35
N ILE A 149 -8.58 -3.71 -3.08
CA ILE A 149 -7.41 -3.80 -3.96
C ILE A 149 -7.79 -4.43 -5.29
N GLU A 150 -8.53 -5.55 -5.26
CA GLU A 150 -9.05 -6.23 -6.46
C GLU A 150 -9.89 -5.27 -7.31
N GLN A 151 -10.87 -4.60 -6.70
CA GLN A 151 -11.72 -3.64 -7.42
C GLN A 151 -10.91 -2.51 -8.05
N MET A 152 -9.92 -1.96 -7.35
CA MET A 152 -9.08 -0.90 -7.89
C MET A 152 -8.18 -1.41 -9.03
N MET A 153 -7.61 -2.61 -8.90
CA MET A 153 -6.84 -3.24 -9.97
C MET A 153 -7.71 -3.49 -11.22
N GLU A 154 -8.96 -3.92 -11.06
CA GLU A 154 -9.90 -4.06 -12.18
C GLU A 154 -10.18 -2.72 -12.86
N GLN A 155 -10.36 -1.65 -12.10
CA GLN A 155 -10.60 -0.31 -12.63
C GLN A 155 -9.37 0.21 -13.39
N VAL A 156 -8.16 0.02 -12.86
CA VAL A 156 -6.91 0.32 -13.58
C VAL A 156 -6.79 -0.51 -14.86
N HIS A 157 -7.16 -1.79 -14.83
CA HIS A 157 -7.17 -2.66 -16.00
C HIS A 157 -8.16 -2.19 -17.07
N ARG A 158 -9.33 -1.67 -16.66
CA ARG A 158 -10.30 -1.04 -17.56
C ARG A 158 -9.90 0.37 -18.00
N MET A 159 -8.76 0.88 -17.54
CA MET A 159 -8.27 2.25 -17.78
C MET A 159 -9.23 3.33 -17.28
N GLU A 160 -9.93 3.06 -16.18
CA GLU A 160 -10.80 4.01 -15.47
C GLU A 160 -10.04 4.78 -14.37
N LEU A 161 -8.86 4.29 -13.99
CA LEU A 161 -7.97 4.80 -12.95
C LEU A 161 -6.50 4.68 -13.41
N ALA A 162 -5.58 5.31 -12.66
CA ALA A 162 -4.16 5.41 -12.97
C ALA A 162 -3.91 5.91 -14.41
N GLU A 163 -4.61 6.98 -14.79
CA GLU A 163 -4.41 7.65 -16.06
C GLU A 163 -3.11 8.47 -16.04
N GLU A 164 -2.54 8.68 -17.24
CA GLU A 164 -1.39 9.57 -17.39
C GLU A 164 -1.78 10.99 -16.94
N PRO A 165 -0.98 11.63 -16.07
CA PRO A 165 -1.22 13.02 -15.69
C PRO A 165 -1.20 13.93 -16.93
N GLY A 166 -2.25 14.74 -17.10
CA GLY A 166 -2.36 15.72 -18.19
C GLY A 166 -1.52 16.97 -18.03
#